data_AF-A0A6F8ZNS1-F1
#
_entry.id   AF-A0A6F8ZNS1-F1
#
_cell.length_a   1.000
_cell.length_b   1.000
_cell.length_c   1.000
_cell.angle_alpha   90.00
_cell.angle_beta   90.00
_cell.angle_gamma   90.00
#
_symmetry.space_group_name_H-M   'P 1'
#
loop_
_entity.id
_entity.type
_entity.pdbx_description
1 polymer ?
#
loop_
_entity_poly.entity_id
_entity_poly.type
_entity_poly.pdbx_seq_one_letter_code
_entity_poly.pdbx_strand_id
1 'polypeptide(L)' 'RNYVRGSITIYIINLHRSRKKIKLAVQLNGERLLMVDNETFPELKPRTLRAGRTIAMPPMTIGFYVIKNINAYACRR' A
#
# COMPACT_ATOMS: atom_id res chain seq x y z
N ARG A 1 -11.89 -0.87 24.01
CA ARG A 1 -11.08 -2.04 23.59
C ARG A 1 -9.86 -1.53 22.83
N ASN A 2 -8.72 -1.44 23.52
CA ASN A 2 -7.52 -0.80 23.00
C ASN A 2 -6.80 -1.73 22.02
N TYR A 3 -6.70 -1.32 20.77
CA TYR A 3 -5.88 -1.99 19.76
C TYR A 3 -4.41 -1.85 20.18
N VAL A 4 -3.82 -2.94 20.66
CA VAL A 4 -2.40 -2.99 21.05
C VAL A 4 -1.58 -2.69 19.80
N ARG A 5 -0.61 -1.78 19.93
CA ARG A 5 0.13 -1.10 18.86
C ARG A 5 0.83 -2.08 17.89
N GLY A 6 0.10 -2.58 16.91
CA GLY A 6 0.65 -3.27 15.75
C GLY A 6 1.26 -2.26 14.77
N SER A 7 2.37 -2.62 14.13
CA SER A 7 2.87 -1.88 12.96
C SER A 7 1.88 -2.06 11.81
N ILE A 8 1.39 -0.96 11.24
CA ILE A 8 0.52 -1.01 10.07
C ILE A 8 1.41 -0.88 8.83
N THR A 9 1.27 -1.82 7.91
CA THR A 9 1.95 -1.80 6.62
C THR A 9 0.97 -1.35 5.55
N ILE A 10 1.38 -0.38 4.73
CA ILE A 10 0.51 0.31 3.78
C ILE A 10 1.02 0.15 2.35
N TYR A 11 0.06 -0.04 1.44
CA TYR A 11 0.23 -0.08 -0.01
C TYR A 11 -0.82 0.84 -0.64
N ILE A 12 -0.43 2.06 -1.00
CA ILE A 12 -1.31 3.00 -1.71
C ILE A 12 -1.00 2.95 -3.19
N ILE A 13 -2.01 2.67 -3.99
CA ILE A 13 -1.95 2.65 -5.44
C ILE A 13 -2.62 3.92 -5.97
N ASN A 14 -1.88 4.67 -6.77
CA ASN A 14 -2.37 5.87 -7.42
C ASN A 14 -2.09 5.87 -8.92
N LEU A 15 -3.04 6.44 -9.68
CA LEU A 15 -2.90 6.56 -11.12
C LEU A 15 -1.98 7.74 -11.45
N HIS A 16 -0.90 7.47 -12.18
CA HIS A 16 0.00 8.51 -12.67
C HIS A 16 -0.49 9.02 -14.04
N ARG A 17 -1.11 10.20 -14.06
CA ARG A 17 -1.60 10.83 -15.30
C ARG A 17 -0.49 11.64 -15.98
N SER A 18 0.08 11.14 -17.08
CA SER A 18 0.97 11.93 -17.93
C SER A 18 0.16 12.71 -18.97
N ARG A 19 0.38 14.03 -19.08
CA ARG A 19 -0.41 14.94 -19.94
C ARG A 19 -0.23 14.73 -21.46
N LYS A 20 0.67 13.86 -21.90
CA LYS A 20 0.98 13.67 -23.34
C LYS A 20 0.62 12.31 -23.94
N LYS A 21 0.25 11.29 -23.14
CA LYS A 21 -0.26 9.98 -23.59
C LYS A 21 -1.10 9.37 -22.47
N ILE A 22 -2.17 8.63 -22.80
CA ILE A 22 -2.82 7.71 -21.85
C ILE A 22 -1.84 6.55 -21.62
N LYS A 23 -0.79 6.78 -20.83
CA LYS A 23 -0.02 5.70 -20.22
C LYS A 23 -0.63 5.51 -18.84
N LEU A 24 -1.39 4.43 -18.69
CA LEU A 24 -1.87 3.94 -17.39
C LEU A 24 -0.66 3.42 -16.61
N ALA A 25 0.11 4.32 -16.03
CA ALA A 25 1.16 3.98 -15.09
C ALA A 25 0.60 4.07 -13.68
N VAL A 26 0.84 3.04 -12.88
CA VAL A 26 0.46 3.02 -11.46
C VAL A 26 1.70 3.22 -10.60
N GLN A 27 1.52 3.89 -9.47
CA GLN A 27 2.55 4.02 -8.44
C GLN A 27 2.09 3.29 -7.19
N LEU A 28 3.03 2.67 -6.48
CA LEU A 28 2.87 2.12 -5.15
C LEU A 28 3.64 2.99 -4.16
N ASN A 29 2.94 3.57 -3.18
CA ASN A 29 3.55 4.39 -2.14
C ASN A 29 4.39 5.58 -2.68
N GLY A 30 4.11 6.03 -3.91
CA GLY A 30 4.85 7.09 -4.60
C GLY A 30 5.97 6.60 -5.52
N GLU A 31 6.25 5.30 -5.56
CA GLU A 31 7.21 4.69 -6.48
C GLU A 31 6.49 4.04 -7.66
N ARG A 32 7.04 4.18 -8.87
CA ARG A 32 6.40 3.62 -10.07
C ARG A 32 6.51 2.10 -10.08
N LEU A 33 5.38 1.42 -10.22
CA LEU A 33 5.35 -0.03 -10.43
C LEU A 33 5.59 -0.34 -11.90
N LEU A 34 6.66 -1.07 -12.17
CA LEU A 34 7.04 -1.58 -13.48
C LEU A 34 7.62 -2.97 -13.28
N MET A 35 7.41 -3.89 -14.22
CA MET A 35 8.16 -5.14 -14.21
C MET A 35 9.66 -4.84 -14.36
N VAL A 36 10.49 -5.63 -13.68
CA VAL A 36 11.95 -5.47 -13.73
C VAL A 36 12.46 -5.84 -15.13
N ASP A 37 11.87 -6.90 -15.67
CA ASP A 37 12.05 -7.42 -17.02
C ASP A 37 10.73 -8.10 -17.48
N ASN A 38 10.74 -8.92 -18.53
CA ASN A 38 9.51 -9.54 -19.06
C ASN A 38 9.00 -10.73 -18.22
N GLU A 39 9.78 -11.23 -17.26
CA GLU A 39 9.48 -12.44 -16.49
C GLU A 39 9.45 -12.18 -14.98
N THR A 40 10.01 -11.06 -14.53
CA THR A 40 10.21 -10.73 -13.12
C THR A 40 9.26 -9.64 -12.66
N PHE A 41 8.35 -10.00 -11.75
CA PHE A 41 7.52 -9.03 -11.03
C PHE A 41 8.36 -8.15 -10.10
N PRO A 42 8.00 -6.86 -9.93
CA PRO A 42 8.71 -5.98 -9.02
C PRO A 42 8.44 -6.37 -7.57
N GLU A 43 9.40 -6.05 -6.70
CA GLU A 43 9.18 -6.10 -5.26
C GLU A 43 8.16 -5.04 -4.84
N LEU A 44 7.11 -5.45 -4.13
CA LEU A 44 6.10 -4.54 -3.59
C LEU A 44 6.58 -4.00 -2.23
N LYS A 45 7.27 -2.86 -2.25
CA LYS A 45 7.85 -2.28 -1.05
C LYS A 45 6.78 -1.70 -0.11
N PRO A 46 6.64 -2.27 1.11
CA PRO A 46 5.69 -1.78 2.09
C PRO A 46 6.11 -0.44 2.68
N ARG A 47 5.13 0.42 3.00
CA ARG A 47 5.38 1.59 3.86
C ARG A 47 4.86 1.30 5.28
N THR A 48 5.75 1.31 6.26
CA THR A 48 5.36 1.14 7.67
C THR A 48 4.85 2.44 8.25
N LEU A 49 3.71 2.40 8.92
CA LEU A 49 3.15 3.50 9.68
C LEU A 49 3.19 3.20 11.18
N ARG A 50 3.63 4.21 11.93
CA ARG A 50 3.69 4.16 13.39
C ARG A 50 2.27 4.07 13.95
N ALA A 51 2.09 3.25 14.97
CA ALA A 51 0.80 3.07 15.63
C ALA A 51 0.28 4.40 16.20
N GLY A 52 -1.02 4.65 16.03
CA GLY A 52 -1.70 5.87 16.44
C GLY A 52 -1.64 7.01 15.42
N ARG A 53 -1.01 6.83 14.25
CA ARG A 53 -1.11 7.79 13.15
C ARG A 53 -2.33 7.53 12.28
N THR A 54 -2.99 8.61 11.88
CA THR A 54 -4.08 8.58 10.89
C THR A 54 -3.56 8.11 9.54
N ILE A 55 -4.29 7.20 8.91
CA ILE A 55 -4.04 6.77 7.53
C ILE A 55 -4.62 7.84 6.60
N ALA A 56 -3.76 8.57 5.90
CA ALA A 56 -4.18 9.54 4.90
C ALA A 56 -4.32 8.87 3.53
N MET A 57 -5.51 8.95 2.94
CA MET A 57 -5.82 8.41 1.62
C MET A 57 -6.04 9.56 0.64
N PRO A 58 -5.14 9.78 -0.33
CA PRO A 58 -5.31 10.82 -1.33
C PRO A 58 -6.55 10.55 -2.22
N PRO A 59 -7.15 11.59 -2.83
CA PRO A 59 -8.26 11.41 -3.76
C PRO A 59 -7.89 10.49 -4.93
N MET A 60 -8.86 9.71 -5.41
CA MET A 60 -8.71 8.79 -6.54
C MET A 60 -7.58 7.74 -6.37
N THR A 61 -7.41 7.23 -5.16
CA THR A 61 -6.46 6.15 -4.86
C THR A 61 -7.20 4.91 -4.36
N ILE A 62 -6.52 3.76 -4.40
CA ILE A 62 -6.93 2.55 -3.68
C ILE A 62 -5.80 2.16 -2.74
N GLY A 63 -6.14 1.79 -1.50
CA GLY A 63 -5.16 1.46 -0.47
C GLY A 63 -5.41 0.07 0.12
N PHE A 64 -4.34 -0.71 0.29
CA PHE A 64 -4.33 -1.93 1.07
C PHE A 64 -3.51 -1.71 2.34
N TYR A 65 -4.02 -2.25 3.45
CA TYR A 65 -3.41 -2.10 4.77
C TYR A 65 -3.34 -3.45 5.45
N VAL A 66 -2.16 -3.80 5.95
CA VAL A 66 -1.93 -5.01 6.74
C VAL A 66 -1.61 -4.58 8.15
N ILE A 67 -2.46 -4.94 9.11
CA ILE A 67 -2.18 -4.68 10.51
C ILE A 67 -1.47 -5.89 11.10
N LYS A 68 -0.18 -5.74 11.40
CA LYS A 68 0.62 -6.83 11.92
C LYS A 68 0.27 -7.12 13.37
N ASN A 69 0.43 -8.39 13.75
CA ASN A 69 0.19 -8.87 15.11
C ASN A 69 -1.25 -8.59 15.61
N ILE A 70 -2.21 -8.64 14.69
CA ILE A 70 -3.61 -8.46 15.05
C ILE A 70 -4.13 -9.72 15.74
N ASN A 71 -4.65 -9.53 16.94
CA ASN A 71 -5.29 -10.59 17.71
C ASN A 71 -6.79 -10.74 17.37
N ALA A 72 -7.13 -10.81 16.09
CA ALA A 72 -8.51 -11.00 15.65
C ALA A 72 -8.89 -12.48 15.76
N TYR A 73 -9.94 -12.78 16.51
CA TYR A 73 -10.41 -14.16 16.74
C TYR A 73 -10.63 -14.95 15.44
N ALA A 74 -11.24 -14.32 14.43
CA ALA A 74 -11.50 -14.93 13.13
C ALA A 74 -10.23 -15.21 12.28
N CYS A 75 -9.09 -14.60 12.63
CA CYS A 75 -7.82 -14.77 11.92
C CYS A 75 -6.85 -15.73 12.63
N ARG A 76 -7.23 -16.27 13.80
CA ARG A 76 -6.48 -17.30 14.51
C ARG A 76 -6.88 -18.66 13.92
N ARG A 77 -6.22 -19.08 12.84
CA ARG A 77 -6.25 -20.47 12.41
C ARG A 77 -4.91 -21.10 12.73
#